data_AF-A0A3B9RPQ4-F1
#
_entry.id   AF-A0A3B9RPQ4-F1
#
_cell.length_a   1.000
_cell.length_b   1.000
_cell.length_c   1.000
_cell.angle_alpha   90.00
_cell.angle_beta   90.00
_cell.angle_gamma   90.00
#
_symmetry.space_group_name_H-M   'P 1'
#
loop_
_entity.id
_entity.type
_entity.pdbx_description
1 polymer ?
#
loop_
_entity_poly.entity_id
_entity_poly.type
_entity_poly.pdbx_seq_one_letter_code
_entity_poly.pdbx_strand_id
1 'polypeptide(L)'
;MSLGIGVGTQQKHKFRVGLTISGSCSRVQDPHTESVDYYRVSRLKILSENPEDSSFPPWKTIPPELPFYRERGPRRLSVRTYESKCTSCIWGCKMAVEIIIDQWNPGKRKYRQETFCYGPKNCALYASGPTRKVPGRKGMVFEEEDWVDEMLTSDREEDE
;
A
#
# COMPACT_ATOMS: atom_id res chain seq x y z
N MET A 1 7.69 12.31 0.17
CA MET A 1 8.94 11.53 0.05
C MET A 1 8.68 10.15 0.61
N SER A 2 8.72 9.13 -0.24
CA SER A 2 8.62 7.71 0.12
C SER A 2 9.83 6.93 -0.37
N LEU A 3 10.20 5.88 0.37
CA LEU A 3 11.42 5.10 0.13
C LEU A 3 11.06 3.61 0.03
N GLY A 4 11.48 2.96 -1.05
CA GLY A 4 11.35 1.53 -1.21
C GLY A 4 12.42 0.78 -0.42
N ILE A 5 11.99 -0.12 0.48
CA ILE A 5 12.88 -0.96 1.30
C ILE A 5 12.73 -2.41 0.84
N GLY A 6 13.87 -3.07 0.57
CA GLY A 6 13.89 -4.48 0.18
C GLY A 6 13.62 -5.41 1.36
N VAL A 7 13.08 -6.60 1.07
CA VAL A 7 12.69 -7.62 2.08
C VAL A 7 13.85 -7.95 3.03
N GLY A 8 15.05 -8.24 2.51
CA GLY A 8 16.21 -8.56 3.35
C GLY A 8 16.67 -7.41 4.23
N THR A 9 16.52 -6.16 3.75
CA THR A 9 16.83 -4.97 4.55
C THR A 9 15.80 -4.80 5.68
N GLN A 10 14.51 -5.00 5.38
CA GLN A 10 13.45 -4.94 6.39
C GLN A 10 13.62 -6.04 7.45
N GLN A 11 13.94 -7.27 7.07
CA GLN A 11 14.19 -8.37 8.01
C GLN A 11 15.39 -8.08 8.93
N LYS A 12 16.45 -7.47 8.39
CA LYS A 12 17.66 -7.11 9.15
C LYS A 12 17.44 -5.95 10.14
N HIS A 13 16.78 -4.88 9.68
CA HIS A 13 16.70 -3.63 10.44
C HIS A 13 15.35 -3.41 11.14
N LYS A 14 14.32 -4.20 10.79
CA LYS A 14 12.97 -4.17 11.38
C LYS A 14 12.41 -2.76 11.47
N PHE A 15 12.45 -2.02 10.35
CA PHE A 15 12.01 -0.62 10.35
C PHE A 15 10.54 -0.52 10.77
N ARG A 16 10.27 0.51 11.59
CA ARG A 16 8.95 0.88 12.11
C ARG A 16 8.87 2.40 12.25
N VAL A 17 7.68 2.91 12.53
CA VAL A 17 7.46 4.34 12.76
C VAL A 17 8.30 4.83 13.95
N GLY A 18 8.86 6.04 13.84
CA GLY A 18 9.73 6.63 14.87
C GLY A 18 11.24 6.37 14.69
N LEU A 19 11.63 5.59 13.67
CA LEU A 19 13.04 5.42 13.31
C LEU A 19 13.49 6.52 12.36
N THR A 20 14.63 7.13 12.68
CA THR A 20 15.34 8.02 11.75
C THR A 20 16.47 7.26 11.10
N ILE A 21 16.49 7.22 9.77
CA ILE A 21 17.48 6.51 8.98
C ILE A 21 18.21 7.45 8.04
N SER A 22 19.46 7.12 7.73
CA SER A 22 20.26 7.80 6.72
C SER A 22 20.77 6.79 5.70
N GLY A 23 20.94 7.23 4.46
CA GLY A 23 21.40 6.39 3.37
C GLY A 23 21.45 7.17 2.05
N SER A 24 22.01 6.54 1.02
CA SER A 24 22.01 7.07 -0.34
C SER A 24 20.96 6.33 -1.17
N CYS A 25 20.13 7.04 -1.92
CA CYS A 25 19.08 6.45 -2.75
C CYS A 25 19.05 7.06 -4.16
N SER A 26 18.38 6.40 -5.09
CA SER A 26 18.15 6.87 -6.45
C SER A 26 16.67 7.16 -6.66
N ARG A 27 16.37 8.28 -7.30
CA ARG A 27 14.98 8.64 -7.65
C ARG A 27 14.42 7.65 -8.67
N VAL A 28 13.13 7.35 -8.57
CA VAL A 28 12.41 6.59 -9.59
C VAL A 28 12.41 7.36 -10.92
N GLN A 29 12.58 6.62 -12.03
CA GLN A 29 12.58 7.18 -13.38
C GLN A 29 11.19 7.67 -13.81
N ASP A 30 10.15 6.83 -13.65
CA ASP A 30 8.76 7.19 -13.88
C ASP A 30 7.93 7.05 -12.60
N PRO A 31 7.57 8.17 -11.94
CA PRO A 31 6.76 8.15 -10.73
C PRO A 31 5.35 7.56 -10.91
N HIS A 32 4.84 7.43 -12.13
CA HIS A 32 3.52 6.87 -12.38
C HIS A 32 3.50 5.35 -12.35
N THR A 33 4.65 4.70 -12.59
CA THR A 33 4.75 3.24 -12.63
C THR A 33 5.11 2.63 -11.27
N GLU A 34 5.55 3.44 -10.32
CA GLU A 34 6.05 2.98 -9.02
C GLU A 34 5.25 3.55 -7.86
N SER A 35 5.36 2.86 -6.72
CA SER A 35 4.65 3.23 -5.49
C SER A 35 5.47 4.16 -4.57
N VAL A 36 6.76 4.37 -4.90
CA VAL A 36 7.70 5.13 -4.08
C VAL A 36 8.46 6.17 -4.89
N ASP A 37 8.97 7.21 -4.20
CA ASP A 37 9.76 8.26 -4.84
C ASP A 37 11.22 7.83 -5.10
N TYR A 38 11.76 6.92 -4.26
CA TYR A 38 13.16 6.51 -4.27
C TYR A 38 13.35 4.99 -4.08
N TYR A 39 14.32 4.43 -4.81
CA TYR A 39 14.81 3.04 -4.70
C TYR A 39 16.33 3.00 -4.51
N ARG A 40 16.90 1.78 -4.49
CA ARG A 40 18.36 1.51 -4.44
C ARG A 40 19.04 2.16 -3.24
N VAL A 41 18.46 1.93 -2.06
CA VAL A 41 19.01 2.47 -0.82
C VAL A 41 20.29 1.72 -0.45
N SER A 42 21.39 2.44 -0.34
CA SER A 42 22.70 1.92 0.07
C SER A 42 23.22 2.69 1.28
N ARG A 43 24.16 2.08 2.01
CA ARG A 43 24.77 2.68 3.22
C ARG A 43 23.75 3.07 4.29
N LEU A 44 22.69 2.28 4.42
CA LEU A 44 21.63 2.49 5.41
C LEU A 44 22.20 2.43 6.84
N LYS A 45 21.97 3.48 7.61
CA LYS A 45 22.31 3.59 9.03
C LYS A 45 21.11 4.11 9.81
N ILE A 46 20.84 3.50 10.96
CA ILE A 46 19.85 4.01 11.92
C ILE A 46 20.54 5.10 12.75
N LEU A 47 19.95 6.29 12.77
CA LEU A 47 20.48 7.46 13.49
C LEU A 47 19.85 7.61 14.88
N SER A 48 18.55 7.35 14.98
CA SER A 48 17.82 7.39 16.25
C SER A 48 16.60 6.48 16.20
N GLU A 49 16.23 5.98 17.38
CA GLU A 49 15.03 5.21 17.61
C GLU A 49 14.20 5.92 18.67
N ASN A 50 13.15 6.61 18.24
CA ASN A 50 12.13 7.15 19.13
C ASN A 50 10.80 6.49 18.75
N PRO A 51 10.62 5.19 19.09
CA PRO A 51 9.40 4.50 18.76
C PRO A 51 8.23 5.22 19.44
N GLU A 52 7.24 5.62 18.66
CA GLU A 52 5.99 6.12 19.23
C GLU A 52 5.27 4.94 19.90
N ASP A 53 4.97 5.08 21.19
CA ASP A 53 4.22 4.08 21.94
C ASP A 53 2.85 3.84 21.29
N SER A 54 2.44 2.57 21.30
CA SER A 54 1.31 2.00 20.59
C SER A 54 -0.07 2.39 21.14
N SER A 55 -0.24 3.62 21.62
CA SER A 55 -1.57 4.13 21.95
C SER A 55 -2.30 4.51 20.65
N PHE A 56 -3.22 3.64 20.25
CA PHE A 56 -4.29 3.79 19.25
C PHE A 56 -4.12 4.91 18.20
N PRO A 57 -3.97 4.58 16.90
CA PRO A 57 -4.32 3.30 16.26
C PRO A 57 -3.14 2.32 16.29
N PRO A 58 -3.36 1.02 16.57
CA PRO A 58 -2.33 0.08 17.01
C PRO A 58 -1.37 -0.43 15.90
N TRP A 59 -1.21 0.32 14.83
CA TRP A 59 -0.61 -0.17 13.58
C TRP A 59 0.72 0.52 13.25
N LYS A 60 1.45 0.99 14.27
CA LYS A 60 2.80 1.59 14.13
C LYS A 60 3.93 0.62 14.51
N THR A 61 3.63 -0.67 14.49
CA THR A 61 4.55 -1.76 14.82
C THR A 61 5.45 -2.08 13.63
N ILE A 62 6.24 -3.15 13.75
CA ILE A 62 7.03 -3.68 12.64
C ILE A 62 6.04 -4.30 11.63
N PRO A 63 6.06 -3.90 10.35
CA PRO A 63 5.16 -4.48 9.35
C PRO A 63 5.47 -5.97 9.17
N PRO A 64 4.45 -6.84 9.04
CA PRO A 64 4.63 -8.24 8.72
C PRO A 64 5.25 -8.46 7.33
N GLU A 65 5.52 -9.71 6.98
CA GLU A 65 6.08 -10.05 5.68
C GLU A 65 5.06 -9.93 4.54
N LEU A 66 5.53 -9.76 3.30
CA LEU A 66 4.68 -9.60 2.12
C LEU A 66 3.64 -10.72 1.91
N PRO A 67 3.94 -12.01 2.16
CA PRO A 67 2.94 -13.08 2.05
C PRO A 67 1.72 -12.84 2.94
N PHE A 68 1.92 -12.28 4.14
CA PHE A 68 0.84 -11.99 5.09
C PHE A 68 -0.17 -10.97 4.54
N TYR A 69 0.32 -9.93 3.85
CA TYR A 69 -0.57 -8.97 3.18
C TYR A 69 -1.34 -9.60 2.01
N ARG A 70 -0.71 -10.55 1.30
CA ARG A 70 -1.35 -11.21 0.15
C ARG A 70 -2.49 -12.11 0.60
N GLU A 71 -2.27 -12.88 1.66
CA GLU A 71 -3.28 -13.76 2.26
C GLU A 71 -4.50 -12.98 2.76
N ARG A 72 -4.27 -11.80 3.37
CA ARG A 72 -5.37 -10.97 3.88
C ARG A 72 -6.20 -10.25 2.82
N GLY A 73 -5.67 -10.12 1.61
CA GLY A 73 -6.34 -9.39 0.54
C GLY A 73 -6.48 -7.86 0.78
N PRO A 74 -6.50 -7.08 -0.30
CA PRO A 74 -6.68 -5.63 -0.21
C PRO A 74 -8.16 -5.25 -0.08
N ARG A 75 -8.44 -4.17 0.68
CA ARG A 75 -9.71 -3.43 0.61
C ARG A 75 -9.48 -2.02 0.08
N ARG A 76 -10.42 -1.49 -0.67
CA ARG A 76 -10.34 -0.13 -1.20
C ARG A 76 -10.36 0.89 -0.08
N LEU A 77 -9.33 1.73 0.00
CA LEU A 77 -9.26 2.79 0.99
C LEU A 77 -9.51 4.15 0.33
N SER A 78 -10.27 5.01 0.98
CA SER A 78 -10.42 6.41 0.56
C SER A 78 -9.08 7.14 0.61
N VAL A 79 -8.74 7.85 -0.47
CA VAL A 79 -7.50 8.66 -0.55
C VAL A 79 -7.43 9.67 0.59
N ARG A 80 -8.56 10.31 0.93
CA ARG A 80 -8.64 11.26 2.04
C ARG A 80 -8.31 10.61 3.38
N THR A 81 -8.83 9.41 3.62
CA THR A 81 -8.55 8.64 4.84
C THR A 81 -7.10 8.20 4.88
N TYR A 82 -6.56 7.72 3.74
CA TYR A 82 -5.16 7.34 3.64
C TYR A 82 -4.24 8.50 4.03
N GLU A 83 -4.40 9.65 3.39
CA GLU A 83 -3.54 10.83 3.58
C GLU A 83 -3.64 11.42 4.99
N SER A 84 -4.84 11.41 5.59
CA SER A 84 -5.06 12.01 6.92
C SER A 84 -4.73 11.08 8.09
N LYS A 85 -4.91 9.75 7.94
CA LYS A 85 -4.94 8.82 9.08
C LYS A 85 -4.08 7.56 8.90
N CYS A 86 -3.81 7.12 7.67
CA CYS A 86 -3.20 5.80 7.44
C CYS A 86 -1.79 5.83 6.85
N THR A 87 -1.20 7.01 6.62
CA THR A 87 0.18 7.12 6.08
C THR A 87 1.25 6.48 6.96
N SER A 88 1.04 6.47 8.29
CA SER A 88 1.93 5.81 9.26
C SER A 88 1.45 4.42 9.68
N CYS A 89 0.41 3.88 9.07
CA CYS A 89 -0.19 2.59 9.42
C CYS A 89 0.48 1.47 8.63
N ILE A 90 0.88 0.37 9.28
CA ILE A 90 1.45 -0.81 8.59
C ILE A 90 0.49 -1.40 7.54
N TRP A 91 -0.82 -1.20 7.72
CA TRP A 91 -1.84 -1.75 6.83
C TRP A 91 -2.24 -0.84 5.68
N GLY A 92 -1.98 0.45 5.79
CA GLY A 92 -2.36 1.43 4.78
C GLY A 92 -1.29 1.51 3.72
N CYS A 93 -1.65 1.32 2.45
CA CYS A 93 -0.70 1.49 1.35
C CYS A 93 -1.28 2.34 0.22
N LYS A 94 -0.38 2.95 -0.53
CA LYS A 94 -0.65 3.59 -1.82
C LYS A 94 0.23 2.92 -2.85
N MET A 95 -0.36 2.39 -3.91
CA MET A 95 0.37 1.65 -4.94
C MET A 95 -0.03 2.08 -6.35
N ALA A 96 0.92 1.93 -7.28
CA ALA A 96 0.65 2.04 -8.70
C ALA A 96 0.04 0.73 -9.20
N VAL A 97 -1.26 0.74 -9.51
CA VAL A 97 -2.00 -0.40 -10.04
C VAL A 97 -1.93 -0.36 -11.56
N GLU A 98 -1.56 -1.49 -12.14
CA GLU A 98 -1.55 -1.68 -13.58
C GLU A 98 -2.96 -2.01 -14.09
N ILE A 99 -3.38 -1.30 -15.12
CA ILE A 99 -4.66 -1.46 -15.81
C ILE A 99 -4.37 -1.96 -17.22
N ILE A 100 -4.83 -3.19 -17.50
CA ILE A 100 -4.80 -3.79 -18.83
C ILE A 100 -6.11 -3.42 -19.54
N ILE A 101 -6.04 -2.47 -20.48
CA ILE A 101 -7.24 -1.96 -21.20
C ILE A 101 -7.77 -2.99 -22.21
N ASP A 102 -6.86 -3.73 -22.83
CA ASP A 102 -7.15 -4.73 -23.85
C ASP A 102 -6.39 -6.01 -23.53
N GLN A 103 -7.10 -7.03 -23.04
CA GLN A 103 -6.51 -8.34 -22.73
C GLN A 103 -5.87 -9.01 -23.96
N TRP A 104 -6.30 -8.64 -25.17
CA TRP A 104 -5.74 -9.14 -26.43
C TRP A 104 -4.49 -8.36 -26.88
N ASN A 105 -4.19 -7.24 -26.21
CA ASN A 105 -2.98 -6.46 -26.41
C ASN A 105 -2.42 -5.97 -25.06
N PRO A 106 -1.89 -6.89 -24.23
CA PRO A 106 -1.47 -6.60 -22.86
C PRO A 106 -0.23 -5.68 -22.77
N GLY A 107 0.41 -5.36 -23.89
CA GLY A 107 1.49 -4.36 -23.95
C GLY A 107 1.00 -2.93 -23.71
N LYS A 108 -0.31 -2.66 -23.87
CA LYS A 108 -0.91 -1.35 -23.59
C LYS A 108 -1.37 -1.26 -22.14
N ARG A 109 -0.43 -0.88 -21.27
CA ARG A 109 -0.65 -0.71 -19.84
C ARG A 109 -0.92 0.74 -19.51
N LYS A 110 -1.85 0.97 -18.58
CA LYS A 110 -2.00 2.26 -17.89
C LYS A 110 -1.75 2.03 -16.41
N TYR A 111 -1.27 3.05 -15.73
CA TYR A 111 -1.08 3.00 -14.29
C TYR A 111 -2.01 4.00 -13.62
N ARG A 112 -2.60 3.60 -12.49
CA ARG A 112 -3.39 4.46 -11.62
C ARG A 112 -2.86 4.30 -10.20
N GLN A 113 -2.70 5.42 -9.49
CA GLN A 113 -2.40 5.36 -8.07
C GLN A 113 -3.68 5.05 -7.30
N GLU A 114 -3.64 4.00 -6.49
CA GLU A 114 -4.74 3.57 -5.65
C GLU A 114 -4.29 3.37 -4.22
N THR A 115 -5.22 3.54 -3.29
CA THR A 115 -5.01 3.36 -1.86
C THR A 115 -5.76 2.13 -1.37
N PHE A 116 -5.09 1.31 -0.57
CA PHE A 116 -5.65 0.08 -0.02
C PHE A 116 -5.43 -0.02 1.48
N CYS A 117 -6.32 -0.79 2.12
CA CYS A 117 -6.23 -1.16 3.52
C CYS A 117 -6.18 -2.68 3.65
N TYR A 118 -5.12 -3.16 4.30
CA TYR A 118 -4.98 -4.57 4.68
C TYR A 118 -5.35 -4.82 6.14
N GLY A 119 -5.76 -3.80 6.90
CA GLY A 119 -6.00 -3.85 8.34
C GLY A 119 -7.39 -4.42 8.65
N PRO A 120 -7.74 -4.60 9.92
CA PRO A 120 -8.92 -5.34 10.34
C PRO A 120 -10.22 -4.78 9.79
N LYS A 121 -11.20 -5.65 9.54
CA LYS A 121 -12.48 -5.24 8.93
C LYS A 121 -13.19 -4.17 9.74
N ASN A 122 -13.17 -4.30 11.06
CA ASN A 122 -13.76 -3.39 12.05
C ASN A 122 -12.95 -2.11 12.34
N CYS A 123 -11.88 -1.83 11.58
CA CYS A 123 -11.04 -0.66 11.83
C CYS A 123 -11.85 0.64 11.81
N ALA A 124 -11.95 1.31 12.97
CA ALA A 124 -12.73 2.56 13.12
C ALA A 124 -12.26 3.74 12.26
N LEU A 125 -11.04 3.66 11.71
CA LEU A 125 -10.50 4.67 10.80
C LEU A 125 -10.79 4.37 9.34
N TYR A 126 -11.17 3.13 9.00
CA TYR A 126 -11.42 2.72 7.63
C TYR A 126 -12.61 3.47 7.04
N ALA A 127 -12.45 3.91 5.79
CA ALA A 127 -13.54 4.37 4.96
C ALA A 127 -13.25 3.91 3.53
N SER A 128 -14.23 3.28 2.89
CA SER A 128 -14.09 2.80 1.52
C SER A 128 -13.88 3.98 0.56
N GLY A 129 -13.04 3.77 -0.46
CA GLY A 129 -12.90 4.71 -1.56
C GLY A 129 -14.13 4.68 -2.49
N PRO A 130 -14.17 5.54 -3.53
CA PRO A 130 -15.16 5.42 -4.59
C PRO A 130 -14.97 4.12 -5.40
N THR A 131 -16.05 3.57 -5.95
CA THR A 131 -16.01 2.40 -6.86
C THR A 131 -15.07 2.63 -8.04
N ARG A 132 -14.39 1.57 -8.49
CA ARG A 132 -13.33 1.71 -9.50
C ARG A 132 -13.94 1.66 -10.90
N LYS A 133 -13.69 2.70 -11.68
CA LYS A 133 -14.00 2.67 -13.12
C LYS A 133 -12.79 2.16 -13.88
N VAL A 134 -12.93 1.01 -14.53
CA VAL A 134 -11.89 0.34 -15.31
C VAL A 134 -12.18 0.54 -16.80
N PRO A 135 -11.32 1.28 -17.53
CA PRO A 135 -11.49 1.46 -18.95
C PRO A 135 -11.20 0.15 -19.70
N GLY A 136 -12.15 -0.28 -20.51
CA GLY A 136 -12.05 -1.42 -21.42
C GLY A 136 -11.89 -1.01 -22.88
N ARG A 137 -11.84 -2.03 -23.74
CA ARG A 137 -11.68 -1.85 -25.20
C ARG A 137 -12.83 -1.02 -25.78
N LYS A 138 -12.53 -0.20 -26.80
CA LYS A 138 -13.50 0.66 -27.52
C LYS A 138 -14.28 1.65 -26.64
N GLY A 139 -13.71 2.08 -25.51
CA GLY A 139 -14.34 3.08 -24.64
C GLY A 139 -15.40 2.50 -23.70
N MET A 140 -15.49 1.16 -23.59
CA MET A 140 -16.25 0.52 -22.52
C MET A 140 -15.67 0.94 -21.16
N VAL A 141 -16.52 1.11 -20.15
CA VAL A 141 -16.10 1.38 -18.78
C VAL A 141 -16.84 0.38 -17.90
N PHE A 142 -16.08 -0.41 -17.16
CA PHE A 142 -16.60 -1.34 -16.16
C PHE A 142 -16.50 -0.69 -14.80
N GLU A 143 -17.54 -0.81 -13.99
CA GLU A 143 -17.50 -0.40 -12.59
C GLU A 143 -17.21 -1.64 -11.75
N GLU A 144 -16.11 -1.60 -11.02
CA GLU A 144 -15.79 -2.59 -10.01
C GLU A 144 -16.58 -2.27 -8.75
N GLU A 145 -17.59 -3.10 -8.52
CA GLU A 145 -18.49 -3.01 -7.38
C GLU A 145 -17.84 -3.51 -6.09
N ASP A 146 -18.50 -3.23 -4.97
CA ASP A 146 -17.97 -3.52 -3.63
C ASP A 146 -17.87 -5.02 -3.33
N TRP A 147 -18.60 -5.88 -4.05
CA TRP A 147 -18.50 -7.34 -3.91
C TRP A 147 -17.10 -7.86 -4.19
N VAL A 148 -16.28 -7.14 -4.95
CA VAL A 148 -14.88 -7.53 -5.20
C VAL A 148 -14.05 -7.40 -3.92
N ASP A 149 -14.20 -6.31 -3.18
CA ASP A 149 -13.52 -6.14 -1.89
C ASP A 149 -14.04 -7.15 -0.85
N GLU A 150 -15.34 -7.48 -0.88
CA GLU A 150 -15.96 -8.51 -0.03
C GLU A 150 -15.41 -9.91 -0.35
N MET A 151 -15.32 -10.26 -1.63
CA MET A 151 -14.75 -11.54 -2.08
C MET A 151 -13.27 -11.66 -1.74
N LEU A 152 -12.48 -10.59 -1.95
CA LEU A 152 -11.04 -10.59 -1.64
C LEU A 152 -10.75 -10.66 -0.13
N THR A 153 -11.75 -10.39 0.71
CA THR A 153 -11.62 -10.46 2.16
C THR A 153 -12.57 -11.44 2.80
N SER A 154 -13.18 -12.35 2.04
CA SER A 154 -14.21 -13.28 2.54
C SER A 154 -13.71 -14.14 3.70
N ASP A 155 -12.43 -14.52 3.63
CA ASP A 155 -11.82 -15.49 4.53
C ASP A 155 -11.36 -14.88 5.86
N ARG A 156 -11.60 -13.58 6.06
CA ARG A 156 -11.13 -12.83 7.23
C ARG A 156 -12.22 -12.60 8.27
N GLU A 157 -11.82 -12.69 9.53
CA GLU A 157 -12.65 -12.29 10.67
C GLU A 157 -12.70 -10.75 10.81
N GLU A 158 -13.55 -10.25 11.72
CA GLU A 158 -13.79 -8.81 11.84
C GLU A 158 -12.59 -8.04 12.42
N ASP A 159 -11.90 -8.63 13.37
CA ASP A 159 -10.74 -8.12 14.10
C ASP A 159 -9.40 -8.52 13.46
N GLU A 160 -9.45 -9.37 12.44
CA GLU A 160 -8.31 -9.79 11.64
C GLU A 160 -7.95 -8.75 10.59
#